data_AF-A0A183FPE1-F1
#
_entry.id   AF-A0A183FPE1-F1
#
_cell.length_a   1.000
_cell.length_b   1.000
_cell.length_c   1.000
_cell.angle_alpha   90.00
_cell.angle_beta   90.00
_cell.angle_gamma   90.00
#
_symmetry.space_group_name_H-M   'P 1'
#
loop_
_entity.id
_entity.type
_entity.pdbx_description
1 polymer ?
#
loop_
_entity_poly.entity_id
_entity_poly.type
_entity_poly.pdbx_seq_one_letter_code
_entity_poly.pdbx_strand_id
1 'polypeptide(L)'
;MLQKVEQKASAAATPQRTPSTSTRQSKMLQEAPPDTPSSRGVKRSAGVSAEAVHPVKRPQPGDSSVDRLLSGALMSEQKIEVIRKSLGERLNEIAQLSPHVFASVMLTISRSLPSGDLWTIVQMNFRNCDSSDIHNTREEKFLQNCRDLGCGERIWLEYVKRLAVMIATQDPNPLHTGRYFRLLIRALHYTGSLLSPAEKKAYLRPVLTKVFKTDMNVAVKATIYILLSPYYELLEWMKDANDPVSMLISIAIMTSQMDGKVLIWAWFQQFSEELPLHEVSPVTVRKAFDELVTKLDKLAVKRSTAMKQVPPSDEELEVISMAVAYLSPGNGQPVELRQILVQLVTDCLKRVKHALNPRALGGEKAWSEAYMVHNRLDLFIGLSVAAVLRKDDMTLQHDVRDLLQNETPSTRTWRNLDHLHVTVFVIQCFHLSLKHLPKLY
;
A
#
# COMPACT_ATOMS: atom_id res chain seq x y z
N MET A 1 -33.56 10.22 47.22
CA MET A 1 -34.82 9.57 46.76
C MET A 1 -34.50 8.12 46.45
N LEU A 2 -35.33 7.19 46.89
CA LEU A 2 -34.98 5.78 47.08
C LEU A 2 -35.80 4.83 46.18
N GLN A 3 -35.13 3.74 45.80
CA GLN A 3 -35.64 2.38 45.57
C GLN A 3 -36.53 2.03 44.37
N LYS A 4 -36.19 0.86 43.84
CA LYS A 4 -36.90 0.03 42.86
C LYS A 4 -38.31 -0.35 43.32
N VAL A 5 -39.19 -0.63 42.35
CA VAL A 5 -40.14 -1.74 42.43
C VAL A 5 -40.09 -2.53 41.12
N GLU A 6 -39.86 -3.84 41.22
CA GLU A 6 -40.10 -4.83 40.17
C GLU A 6 -41.44 -5.54 40.47
N GLN A 7 -42.23 -5.94 39.46
CA GLN A 7 -42.59 -7.35 39.19
C GLN A 7 -43.76 -7.53 38.21
N LYS A 8 -43.56 -8.51 37.30
CA LYS A 8 -44.50 -9.52 36.73
C LYS A 8 -45.81 -9.04 36.05
N ALA A 9 -46.13 -9.36 34.79
CA ALA A 9 -46.06 -10.59 33.98
C ALA A 9 -47.35 -11.45 33.98
N SER A 10 -48.02 -11.49 32.82
CA SER A 10 -48.95 -12.53 32.31
C SER A 10 -49.48 -12.04 30.94
N ALA A 11 -49.83 -12.81 29.91
CA ALA A 11 -49.40 -14.06 29.28
C ALA A 11 -50.49 -14.38 28.21
N ALA A 12 -50.12 -15.02 27.09
CA ALA A 12 -51.01 -15.54 26.02
C ALA A 12 -51.80 -14.47 25.19
N ALA A 13 -52.17 -14.69 23.93
CA ALA A 13 -52.08 -15.89 23.08
C ALA A 13 -51.85 -15.56 21.58
N THR A 14 -51.32 -16.53 20.82
CA THR A 14 -51.46 -16.64 19.35
C THR A 14 -52.23 -17.94 19.08
N PRO A 15 -53.13 -18.01 18.08
CA PRO A 15 -52.80 -18.59 16.77
C PRO A 15 -53.45 -17.75 15.62
N GLN A 16 -53.60 -18.14 14.34
CA GLN A 16 -53.40 -19.43 13.65
C GLN A 16 -52.96 -19.26 12.17
N ARG A 17 -53.66 -19.90 11.21
CA ARG A 17 -53.39 -19.96 9.75
C ARG A 17 -54.71 -20.12 8.96
N THR A 18 -54.77 -19.51 7.77
CA THR A 18 -55.39 -19.91 6.47
C THR A 18 -56.58 -20.91 6.42
N PRO A 19 -57.54 -20.77 5.47
CA PRO A 19 -57.44 -21.60 4.25
C PRO A 19 -57.99 -21.03 2.90
N SER A 20 -57.74 -21.83 1.86
CA SER A 20 -57.89 -21.75 0.39
C SER A 20 -59.29 -21.81 -0.28
N THR A 21 -59.33 -21.44 -1.57
CA THR A 21 -60.12 -22.07 -2.68
C THR A 21 -59.47 -21.64 -4.03
N SER A 22 -59.07 -22.44 -5.03
CA SER A 22 -59.53 -23.69 -5.70
C SER A 22 -60.62 -23.50 -6.77
N THR A 23 -60.37 -23.94 -8.03
CA THR A 23 -61.27 -24.81 -8.86
C THR A 23 -60.69 -25.19 -10.26
N ARG A 24 -60.61 -26.52 -10.53
CA ARG A 24 -60.65 -27.32 -11.81
C ARG A 24 -59.87 -26.89 -13.08
N GLN A 25 -59.07 -27.73 -13.77
CA GLN A 25 -59.19 -29.12 -14.33
C GLN A 25 -59.85 -29.25 -15.72
N SER A 26 -59.12 -29.80 -16.71
CA SER A 26 -59.49 -31.02 -17.48
C SER A 26 -58.37 -31.52 -18.42
N LYS A 27 -58.42 -32.82 -18.80
CA LYS A 27 -57.45 -33.57 -19.64
C LYS A 27 -57.96 -33.73 -21.08
N MET A 28 -57.09 -34.07 -22.05
CA MET A 28 -57.11 -35.36 -22.79
C MET A 28 -55.91 -35.53 -23.76
N LEU A 29 -55.67 -36.78 -24.19
CA LEU A 29 -54.56 -37.22 -25.07
C LEU A 29 -54.98 -37.29 -26.55
N GLN A 30 -54.00 -37.23 -27.47
CA GLN A 30 -53.80 -38.16 -28.61
C GLN A 30 -52.38 -37.94 -29.19
N GLU A 31 -51.49 -38.93 -29.14
CA GLU A 31 -51.10 -39.89 -30.21
C GLU A 31 -49.97 -39.40 -31.14
N ALA A 32 -49.11 -40.35 -31.52
CA ALA A 32 -47.93 -40.28 -32.41
C ALA A 32 -47.91 -41.64 -33.20
N PRO A 33 -46.96 -41.98 -34.11
CA PRO A 33 -45.71 -41.33 -34.57
C PRO A 33 -45.71 -41.29 -36.15
N PRO A 34 -44.65 -41.50 -36.99
CA PRO A 34 -43.23 -41.76 -36.74
C PRO A 34 -42.18 -41.12 -37.70
N ASP A 35 -40.94 -41.59 -37.50
CA ASP A 35 -39.80 -41.70 -38.42
C ASP A 35 -38.70 -40.62 -38.52
N THR A 36 -37.48 -41.16 -38.51
CA THR A 36 -36.14 -40.55 -38.60
C THR A 36 -35.46 -41.09 -39.88
N PRO A 37 -34.15 -40.91 -40.15
CA PRO A 37 -33.18 -39.86 -39.79
C PRO A 37 -32.56 -39.21 -41.07
N SER A 38 -31.59 -38.30 -40.92
CA SER A 38 -30.27 -38.42 -41.62
C SER A 38 -29.41 -37.17 -41.40
N SER A 39 -28.18 -37.39 -40.93
CA SER A 39 -27.14 -36.38 -40.87
C SER A 39 -26.15 -36.57 -42.04
N ARG A 40 -25.82 -35.49 -42.77
CA ARG A 40 -24.49 -35.30 -43.41
C ARG A 40 -24.32 -33.92 -44.07
N GLY A 41 -23.41 -33.14 -43.49
CA GLY A 41 -22.37 -32.40 -44.21
C GLY A 41 -22.75 -31.16 -45.03
N VAL A 42 -22.47 -29.97 -44.46
CA VAL A 42 -21.94 -28.82 -45.24
C VAL A 42 -20.73 -28.25 -44.51
N LYS A 43 -19.57 -28.27 -45.16
CA LYS A 43 -18.37 -27.54 -44.71
C LYS A 43 -18.61 -26.03 -44.84
N ARG A 44 -18.24 -25.25 -43.83
CA ARG A 44 -17.83 -23.85 -44.02
C ARG A 44 -16.41 -23.68 -43.53
N SER A 45 -15.49 -23.50 -44.49
CA SER A 45 -14.10 -23.13 -44.27
C SER A 45 -13.95 -21.62 -44.33
N ALA A 46 -13.42 -21.03 -43.26
CA ALA A 46 -12.80 -19.70 -43.27
C ALA A 46 -11.55 -19.80 -42.38
N GLY A 47 -10.43 -19.25 -42.85
CA GLY A 47 -9.10 -19.67 -42.39
C GLY A 47 -8.71 -19.18 -41.00
N VAL A 48 -8.11 -20.08 -40.22
CA VAL A 48 -7.09 -19.73 -39.22
C VAL A 48 -5.82 -20.42 -39.67
N SER A 49 -4.75 -19.65 -39.90
CA SER A 49 -3.47 -20.21 -40.31
C SER A 49 -2.88 -21.03 -39.17
N ALA A 50 -2.61 -22.30 -39.43
CA ALA A 50 -1.91 -23.16 -38.50
C ALA A 50 -0.40 -22.95 -38.65
N GLU A 51 0.16 -21.95 -37.96
CA GLU A 51 1.60 -21.95 -37.72
C GLU A 51 1.95 -23.00 -36.66
N ALA A 52 3.01 -23.75 -36.93
CA ALA A 52 3.31 -24.98 -36.22
C ALA A 52 3.69 -24.73 -34.76
N VAL A 53 3.16 -25.56 -33.86
CA VAL A 53 3.71 -25.72 -32.52
C VAL A 53 5.15 -26.25 -32.66
N HIS A 54 6.13 -25.35 -32.56
CA HIS A 54 7.52 -25.76 -32.55
C HIS A 54 7.78 -26.61 -31.29
N PRO A 55 8.28 -27.85 -31.43
CA PRO A 55 8.77 -28.59 -30.29
C PRO A 55 9.97 -27.82 -29.72
N VAL A 56 9.97 -27.60 -28.40
CA VAL A 56 11.07 -26.93 -27.70
C VAL A 56 12.36 -27.71 -27.95
N LYS A 57 13.21 -27.22 -28.86
CA LYS A 57 14.54 -27.76 -29.07
C LYS A 57 15.30 -27.68 -27.75
N ARG A 58 15.99 -28.78 -27.39
CA ARG A 58 16.98 -28.76 -26.29
C ARG A 58 17.92 -27.57 -26.50
N PRO A 59 18.20 -26.75 -25.46
CA PRO A 59 19.25 -25.74 -25.57
C PRO A 59 20.58 -26.43 -25.83
N GLN A 60 21.34 -25.94 -26.81
CA GLN A 60 22.72 -26.33 -27.01
C GLN A 60 23.60 -25.77 -25.88
N PRO A 61 24.73 -26.43 -25.54
CA PRO A 61 25.61 -25.98 -24.47
C PRO A 61 26.47 -24.79 -24.92
N GLY A 62 25.98 -23.58 -24.66
CA GLY A 62 26.70 -22.32 -24.82
C GLY A 62 25.98 -21.20 -24.07
N ASP A 63 26.72 -20.34 -23.37
CA ASP A 63 26.26 -19.08 -22.75
C ASP A 63 25.10 -19.16 -21.75
N SER A 64 25.30 -19.94 -20.68
CA SER A 64 24.46 -19.89 -19.48
C SER A 64 25.27 -19.55 -18.22
N SER A 65 25.31 -18.26 -17.90
CA SER A 65 25.63 -17.80 -16.54
C SER A 65 24.76 -18.55 -15.53
N VAL A 66 25.31 -18.88 -14.36
CA VAL A 66 24.62 -19.69 -13.34
C VAL A 66 23.28 -19.06 -12.94
N ASP A 67 23.19 -17.73 -12.94
CA ASP A 67 21.97 -16.94 -12.76
C ASP A 67 20.85 -17.29 -13.75
N ARG A 68 21.17 -17.54 -15.03
CA ARG A 68 20.19 -17.94 -16.05
C ARG A 68 19.66 -19.35 -15.79
N LEU A 69 20.52 -20.28 -15.34
CA LEU A 69 20.08 -21.62 -14.94
C LEU A 69 19.18 -21.54 -13.71
N LEU A 70 19.61 -20.83 -12.67
CA LEU A 70 18.81 -20.66 -11.46
C LEU A 70 17.45 -20.02 -11.79
N SER A 71 17.44 -19.01 -12.66
CA SER A 71 16.20 -18.36 -13.10
C SER A 71 15.25 -19.32 -13.83
N GLY A 72 15.77 -20.12 -14.78
CA GLY A 72 15.00 -21.14 -15.47
C GLY A 72 14.48 -22.25 -14.54
N ALA A 73 15.30 -22.67 -13.57
CA ALA A 73 14.94 -23.70 -12.59
C ALA A 73 13.85 -23.21 -11.62
N LEU A 74 13.98 -22.00 -11.08
CA LEU A 74 13.00 -21.39 -10.18
C LEU A 74 11.65 -21.13 -10.84
N MET A 75 11.65 -20.73 -12.12
CA MET A 75 10.44 -20.53 -12.93
C MET A 75 9.86 -21.82 -13.54
N SER A 76 10.51 -22.97 -13.38
CA SER A 76 10.07 -24.20 -14.00
C SER A 76 8.77 -24.72 -13.39
N GLU A 77 7.85 -25.11 -14.27
CA GLU A 77 6.57 -25.71 -13.88
C GLU A 77 6.64 -27.24 -13.68
N GLN A 78 7.81 -27.84 -13.92
CA GLN A 78 8.06 -29.28 -13.81
C GLN A 78 8.20 -29.75 -12.36
N LYS A 79 8.12 -31.06 -12.12
CA LYS A 79 8.46 -31.63 -10.80
C LYS A 79 9.94 -31.44 -10.48
N ILE A 80 10.27 -31.28 -9.20
CA ILE A 80 11.64 -30.98 -8.74
C ILE A 80 12.66 -32.05 -9.15
N GLU A 81 12.27 -33.32 -9.23
CA GLU A 81 13.18 -34.39 -9.65
C GLU A 81 13.62 -34.22 -11.11
N VAL A 82 12.74 -33.68 -11.97
CA VAL A 82 13.03 -33.36 -13.36
C VAL A 82 13.94 -32.13 -13.46
N ILE A 83 13.70 -31.13 -12.61
CA ILE A 83 14.55 -29.92 -12.52
C ILE A 83 15.97 -30.31 -12.07
N ARG A 84 16.10 -31.03 -10.95
CA ARG A 84 17.40 -31.52 -10.44
C ARG A 84 18.11 -32.41 -11.47
N LYS A 85 17.39 -33.31 -12.15
CA LYS A 85 17.96 -34.18 -13.20
C LYS A 85 18.41 -33.42 -14.46
N SER A 86 17.74 -32.32 -14.82
CA SER A 86 18.15 -31.49 -15.96
C SER A 86 19.29 -30.52 -15.63
N LEU A 87 19.44 -30.11 -14.37
CA LEU A 87 20.59 -29.34 -13.88
C LEU A 87 21.85 -30.22 -13.73
N GLY A 88 21.70 -31.46 -13.29
CA GLY A 88 22.82 -32.41 -13.16
C GLY A 88 23.94 -31.87 -12.27
N GLU A 89 25.18 -31.93 -12.77
CA GLU A 89 26.37 -31.42 -12.06
C GLU A 89 26.28 -29.92 -11.74
N ARG A 90 25.54 -29.14 -12.54
CA ARG A 90 25.35 -27.69 -12.35
C ARG A 90 24.43 -27.35 -11.18
N LEU A 91 23.81 -28.35 -10.55
CA LEU A 91 23.14 -28.18 -9.25
C LEU A 91 24.15 -27.77 -8.17
N ASN A 92 25.39 -28.26 -8.24
CA ASN A 92 26.46 -27.87 -7.31
C ASN A 92 26.91 -26.41 -7.52
N GLU A 93 26.96 -25.93 -8.78
CA GLU A 93 27.22 -24.52 -9.09
C GLU A 93 26.16 -23.62 -8.42
N ILE A 94 24.88 -24.00 -8.52
CA ILE A 94 23.77 -23.27 -7.92
C ILE A 94 23.83 -23.31 -6.38
N ALA A 95 24.14 -24.47 -5.80
CA ALA A 95 24.24 -24.63 -4.35
C ALA A 95 25.43 -23.85 -3.72
N GLN A 96 26.46 -23.54 -4.52
CA GLN A 96 27.61 -22.74 -4.10
C GLN A 96 27.44 -21.22 -4.33
N LEU A 97 26.31 -20.78 -4.89
CA LEU A 97 26.03 -19.34 -5.05
C LEU A 97 25.99 -18.64 -3.70
N SER A 98 26.55 -17.43 -3.64
CA SER A 98 26.44 -16.60 -2.44
C SER A 98 24.98 -16.22 -2.18
N PRO A 99 24.55 -16.08 -0.91
CA PRO A 99 23.16 -15.76 -0.61
C PRO A 99 22.64 -14.48 -1.27
N HIS A 100 23.54 -13.50 -1.46
CA HIS A 100 23.28 -12.25 -2.17
C HIS A 100 22.91 -12.49 -3.64
N VAL A 101 23.63 -13.37 -4.36
CA VAL A 101 23.38 -13.64 -5.79
C VAL A 101 22.07 -14.39 -5.96
N PHE A 102 21.86 -15.45 -5.19
CA PHE A 102 20.62 -16.25 -5.22
C PHE A 102 19.39 -15.37 -4.92
N ALA A 103 19.45 -14.54 -3.87
CA ALA A 103 18.38 -13.60 -3.52
C ALA A 103 18.12 -12.54 -4.61
N SER A 104 19.14 -12.12 -5.36
CA SER A 104 19.00 -11.18 -6.48
C SER A 104 18.26 -11.81 -7.67
N VAL A 105 18.52 -13.10 -7.96
CA VAL A 105 17.78 -13.86 -8.97
C VAL A 105 16.33 -14.06 -8.53
N MET A 106 16.08 -14.42 -7.27
CA MET A 106 14.72 -14.50 -6.70
C MET A 106 13.95 -13.19 -6.83
N LEU A 107 14.58 -12.03 -6.55
CA LEU A 107 13.94 -10.72 -6.68
C LEU A 107 13.59 -10.39 -8.14
N THR A 108 14.50 -10.71 -9.06
CA THR A 108 14.29 -10.50 -10.51
C THR A 108 13.08 -11.28 -11.00
N ILE A 109 12.99 -12.56 -10.64
CA ILE A 109 11.85 -13.44 -10.94
C ILE A 109 10.56 -12.90 -10.32
N SER A 110 10.62 -12.47 -9.05
CA SER A 110 9.44 -12.02 -8.30
C SER A 110 8.75 -10.80 -8.90
N ARG A 111 9.46 -10.01 -9.73
CA ARG A 111 8.86 -8.92 -10.52
C ARG A 111 8.06 -9.44 -11.73
N SER A 112 8.48 -10.58 -12.30
CA SER A 112 7.94 -11.21 -13.51
C SER A 112 6.86 -12.28 -13.27
N LEU A 113 6.74 -12.82 -12.05
CA LEU A 113 5.67 -13.76 -11.69
C LEU A 113 4.29 -13.18 -12.01
N PRO A 114 3.32 -13.96 -12.52
CA PRO A 114 1.96 -13.45 -12.70
C PRO A 114 1.37 -13.04 -11.34
N SER A 115 0.72 -11.88 -11.31
CA SER A 115 0.04 -11.37 -10.13
C SER A 115 -1.39 -11.90 -10.07
N GLY A 116 -1.64 -12.92 -9.25
CA GLY A 116 -2.99 -13.12 -8.72
C GLY A 116 -3.39 -11.92 -7.86
N ASP A 117 -4.61 -11.42 -8.03
CA ASP A 117 -5.15 -10.33 -7.21
C ASP A 117 -5.14 -10.76 -5.74
N LEU A 118 -4.62 -9.88 -4.88
CA LEU A 118 -4.61 -10.08 -3.45
C LEU A 118 -6.04 -10.23 -2.90
N TRP A 119 -6.99 -9.54 -3.50
CA TRP A 119 -8.40 -9.62 -3.12
C TRP A 119 -9.01 -10.99 -3.41
N THR A 120 -8.62 -11.67 -4.50
CA THR A 120 -9.12 -13.04 -4.77
C THR A 120 -8.68 -14.01 -3.67
N ILE A 121 -7.43 -13.92 -3.21
CA ILE A 121 -6.91 -14.76 -2.12
C ILE A 121 -7.62 -14.42 -0.79
N VAL A 122 -7.85 -13.15 -0.51
CA VAL A 122 -8.66 -12.71 0.64
C VAL A 122 -10.09 -13.25 0.56
N GLN A 123 -10.73 -13.17 -0.60
CA GLN A 123 -12.10 -13.68 -0.81
C GLN A 123 -12.19 -15.20 -0.62
N MET A 124 -11.21 -15.98 -1.06
CA MET A 124 -11.16 -17.43 -0.80
C MET A 124 -11.16 -17.72 0.71
N ASN A 125 -10.25 -17.09 1.45
CA ASN A 125 -10.13 -17.26 2.91
C ASN A 125 -11.35 -16.70 3.68
N PHE A 126 -12.00 -15.64 3.17
CA PHE A 126 -13.15 -15.00 3.81
C PHE A 126 -14.48 -15.74 3.55
N ARG A 127 -14.63 -16.41 2.40
CA ARG A 127 -15.92 -16.96 1.95
C ARG A 127 -15.99 -18.48 1.87
N ASN A 128 -14.92 -19.21 2.23
CA ASN A 128 -14.80 -20.67 2.03
C ASN A 128 -15.17 -21.08 0.59
N CYS A 129 -14.70 -20.32 -0.40
CA CYS A 129 -15.02 -20.62 -1.80
C CYS A 129 -14.06 -21.69 -2.36
N ASP A 130 -14.60 -22.86 -2.67
CA ASP A 130 -13.94 -23.89 -3.48
C ASP A 130 -13.76 -23.41 -4.93
N SER A 131 -12.70 -22.64 -5.20
CA SER A 131 -12.23 -22.37 -6.57
C SER A 131 -10.83 -22.94 -6.78
N SER A 132 -10.78 -24.21 -7.18
CA SER A 132 -9.56 -24.94 -7.58
C SER A 132 -8.74 -24.23 -8.65
N ASP A 133 -9.36 -23.33 -9.41
CA ASP A 133 -8.83 -22.78 -10.65
C ASP A 133 -8.16 -21.39 -10.46
N ILE A 134 -8.11 -20.85 -9.24
CA ILE A 134 -7.46 -19.55 -8.94
C ILE A 134 -6.28 -19.67 -7.96
N HIS A 135 -5.67 -20.84 -7.88
CA HIS A 135 -4.32 -20.92 -7.30
C HIS A 135 -3.36 -20.08 -8.15
N ASN A 136 -2.60 -19.16 -7.53
CA ASN A 136 -1.39 -18.62 -8.16
C ASN A 136 -0.29 -19.69 -8.15
N THR A 137 -0.51 -20.77 -8.89
CA THR A 137 0.31 -21.98 -8.92
C THR A 137 1.77 -21.66 -9.23
N ARG A 138 2.04 -20.60 -9.99
CA ARG A 138 3.39 -20.13 -10.30
C ARG A 138 4.10 -19.46 -9.12
N GLU A 139 3.38 -18.73 -8.27
CA GLU A 139 3.94 -18.14 -7.05
C GLU A 139 4.27 -19.24 -6.02
N GLU A 140 3.37 -20.20 -5.81
CA GLU A 140 3.63 -21.33 -4.91
C GLU A 140 4.68 -22.31 -5.48
N LYS A 141 4.66 -22.63 -6.80
CA LYS A 141 5.74 -23.40 -7.45
C LYS A 141 7.07 -22.68 -7.33
N PHE A 142 7.13 -21.36 -7.50
CA PHE A 142 8.36 -20.58 -7.30
C PHE A 142 8.88 -20.69 -5.86
N LEU A 143 8.02 -20.53 -4.85
CA LEU A 143 8.40 -20.67 -3.43
C LEU A 143 8.81 -22.11 -3.07
N GLN A 144 8.21 -23.10 -3.72
CA GLN A 144 8.57 -24.51 -3.56
C GLN A 144 9.92 -24.82 -4.22
N ASN A 145 10.11 -24.42 -5.49
CA ASN A 145 11.38 -24.53 -6.21
C ASN A 145 12.52 -23.83 -5.47
N CYS A 146 12.28 -22.66 -4.86
CA CYS A 146 13.26 -22.01 -3.99
C CYS A 146 13.72 -22.95 -2.87
N ARG A 147 12.78 -23.45 -2.06
CA ARG A 147 13.08 -24.33 -0.93
C ARG A 147 13.79 -25.61 -1.39
N ASP A 148 13.30 -26.25 -2.44
CA ASP A 148 13.85 -27.53 -2.88
C ASP A 148 15.17 -27.42 -3.67
N LEU A 149 15.54 -26.26 -4.19
CA LEU A 149 16.85 -26.01 -4.81
C LEU A 149 17.90 -25.51 -3.78
N GLY A 150 17.60 -25.59 -2.48
CA GLY A 150 18.57 -25.29 -1.42
C GLY A 150 18.54 -23.85 -0.92
N CYS A 151 17.42 -23.11 -1.12
CA CYS A 151 17.24 -21.79 -0.52
C CYS A 151 17.12 -21.90 1.02
N GLY A 152 18.26 -21.89 1.70
CA GLY A 152 18.35 -21.86 3.16
C GLY A 152 18.04 -20.49 3.76
N GLU A 153 17.86 -20.44 5.09
CA GLU A 153 17.41 -19.26 5.83
C GLU A 153 18.20 -17.97 5.52
N ARG A 154 19.51 -18.07 5.29
CA ARG A 154 20.37 -16.92 4.93
C ARG A 154 20.03 -16.32 3.57
N ILE A 155 19.58 -17.12 2.61
CA ILE A 155 19.13 -16.63 1.29
C ILE A 155 17.77 -15.94 1.46
N TRP A 156 16.85 -16.52 2.25
CA TRP A 156 15.58 -15.87 2.59
C TRP A 156 15.78 -14.53 3.31
N LEU A 157 16.77 -14.42 4.21
CA LEU A 157 17.11 -13.18 4.89
C LEU A 157 17.60 -12.10 3.91
N GLU A 158 18.51 -12.43 2.99
CA GLU A 158 18.96 -11.51 1.94
C GLU A 158 17.83 -11.13 0.97
N TYR A 159 16.90 -12.06 0.71
CA TYR A 159 15.72 -11.80 -0.10
C TYR A 159 14.72 -10.87 0.62
N VAL A 160 14.46 -11.07 1.92
CA VAL A 160 13.63 -10.17 2.75
C VAL A 160 14.18 -8.74 2.74
N LYS A 161 15.48 -8.56 2.98
CA LYS A 161 16.12 -7.23 2.95
C LYS A 161 15.87 -6.51 1.62
N ARG A 162 16.12 -7.19 0.51
CA ARG A 162 15.93 -6.65 -0.85
C ARG A 162 14.49 -6.35 -1.17
N LEU A 163 13.58 -7.27 -0.82
CA LEU A 163 12.16 -7.14 -1.10
C LEU A 163 11.54 -6.01 -0.28
N ALA A 164 11.93 -5.87 1.00
CA ALA A 164 11.50 -4.75 1.84
C ALA A 164 11.96 -3.40 1.29
N VAL A 165 13.24 -3.26 0.91
CA VAL A 165 13.76 -2.04 0.24
C VAL A 165 13.03 -1.78 -1.08
N MET A 166 12.74 -2.81 -1.87
CA MET A 166 11.99 -2.67 -3.12
C MET A 166 10.55 -2.17 -2.91
N ILE A 167 9.83 -2.68 -1.90
CA ILE A 167 8.48 -2.19 -1.55
C ILE A 167 8.55 -0.75 -1.01
N ALA A 168 9.57 -0.43 -0.20
CA ALA A 168 9.73 0.91 0.37
C ALA A 168 10.06 2.00 -0.68
N THR A 169 10.71 1.62 -1.79
CA THR A 169 11.20 2.53 -2.84
C THR A 169 10.34 2.59 -4.10
N GLN A 170 9.38 1.67 -4.28
CA GLN A 170 8.43 1.70 -5.39
C GLN A 170 7.11 2.34 -4.97
N ASP A 171 6.47 3.06 -5.89
CA ASP A 171 5.08 3.47 -5.71
C ASP A 171 4.17 2.25 -5.69
N PRO A 172 3.13 2.21 -4.84
CA PRO A 172 2.20 1.09 -4.82
C PRO A 172 1.53 0.89 -6.16
N ASN A 173 1.36 -0.38 -6.53
CA ASN A 173 0.61 -0.79 -7.71
C ASN A 173 -0.32 -1.94 -7.29
N PRO A 174 -1.65 -1.83 -7.50
CA PRO A 174 -2.61 -2.87 -7.09
C PRO A 174 -2.29 -4.28 -7.61
N LEU A 175 -1.67 -4.39 -8.79
CA LEU A 175 -1.27 -5.68 -9.37
C LEU A 175 0.00 -6.24 -8.70
N HIS A 176 1.02 -5.40 -8.49
CA HIS A 176 2.35 -5.88 -8.10
C HIS A 176 2.62 -5.84 -6.60
N THR A 177 2.15 -4.81 -5.89
CA THR A 177 2.44 -4.61 -4.47
C THR A 177 1.80 -5.69 -3.61
N GLY A 178 0.59 -6.15 -3.96
CA GLY A 178 -0.06 -7.25 -3.25
C GLY A 178 0.75 -8.56 -3.31
N ARG A 179 1.28 -8.90 -4.49
CA ARG A 179 2.21 -10.02 -4.69
C ARG A 179 3.47 -9.87 -3.84
N TYR A 180 4.04 -8.67 -3.75
CA TYR A 180 5.24 -8.43 -2.94
C TYR A 180 4.98 -8.61 -1.43
N PHE A 181 3.81 -8.23 -0.91
CA PHE A 181 3.45 -8.54 0.49
C PHE A 181 3.33 -10.04 0.74
N ARG A 182 2.67 -10.81 -0.15
CA ARG A 182 2.59 -12.28 -0.02
C ARG A 182 3.97 -12.92 0.03
N LEU A 183 4.83 -12.55 -0.93
CA LEU A 183 6.22 -13.03 -0.99
C LEU A 183 7.04 -12.61 0.23
N LEU A 184 6.86 -11.38 0.75
CA LEU A 184 7.55 -10.90 1.94
C LEU A 184 7.16 -11.69 3.19
N ILE A 185 5.87 -11.92 3.39
CA ILE A 185 5.34 -12.65 4.55
C ILE A 185 5.79 -14.12 4.52
N ARG A 186 5.73 -14.78 3.36
CA ARG A 186 6.29 -16.12 3.16
C ARG A 186 7.81 -16.14 3.41
N ALA A 187 8.56 -15.18 2.90
CA ALA A 187 10.00 -15.09 3.09
C ALA A 187 10.40 -14.83 4.56
N LEU A 188 9.69 -13.94 5.27
CA LEU A 188 9.88 -13.69 6.71
C LEU A 188 9.67 -14.95 7.54
N HIS A 189 8.75 -15.83 7.14
CA HIS A 189 8.63 -17.15 7.74
C HIS A 189 9.84 -18.04 7.43
N TYR A 190 10.28 -18.14 6.18
CA TYR A 190 11.44 -18.98 5.78
C TYR A 190 12.81 -18.46 6.22
N THR A 191 12.90 -17.27 6.83
CA THR A 191 14.09 -16.89 7.63
C THR A 191 14.25 -17.69 8.92
N GLY A 192 13.22 -18.47 9.31
CA GLY A 192 13.26 -19.36 10.47
C GLY A 192 13.58 -18.61 11.76
N SER A 193 14.65 -19.03 12.45
CA SER A 193 15.13 -18.40 13.68
C SER A 193 16.22 -17.34 13.47
N LEU A 194 16.65 -17.06 12.22
CA LEU A 194 17.63 -15.99 11.95
C LEU A 194 17.11 -14.58 12.24
N LEU A 195 15.79 -14.42 12.35
CA LEU A 195 15.14 -13.19 12.78
C LEU A 195 14.21 -13.49 13.95
N SER A 196 14.34 -12.73 15.02
CA SER A 196 13.34 -12.67 16.10
C SER A 196 12.00 -12.11 15.58
N PRO A 197 10.88 -12.34 16.31
CA PRO A 197 9.60 -11.71 15.97
C PRO A 197 9.67 -10.18 15.88
N ALA A 198 10.48 -9.55 16.73
CA ALA A 198 10.70 -8.10 16.72
C ALA A 198 11.41 -7.63 15.43
N GLU A 199 12.42 -8.35 14.96
CA GLU A 199 13.09 -8.02 13.69
C GLU A 199 12.18 -8.28 12.48
N LYS A 200 11.36 -9.33 12.50
CA LYS A 200 10.35 -9.56 11.45
C LYS A 200 9.33 -8.43 11.38
N LYS A 201 8.87 -7.93 12.55
CA LYS A 201 8.06 -6.70 12.66
C LYS A 201 8.80 -5.48 12.11
N ALA A 202 10.10 -5.35 12.38
CA ALA A 202 10.92 -4.24 11.87
C ALA A 202 11.10 -4.22 10.34
N TYR A 203 11.01 -5.37 9.65
CA TYR A 203 10.92 -5.39 8.18
C TYR A 203 9.52 -5.09 7.65
N LEU A 204 8.47 -5.64 8.29
CA LEU A 204 7.09 -5.53 7.79
C LEU A 204 6.47 -4.15 8.04
N ARG A 205 6.66 -3.59 9.25
CA ARG A 205 6.00 -2.34 9.67
C ARG A 205 6.37 -1.17 8.76
N PRO A 206 7.66 -0.86 8.45
CA PRO A 206 8.00 0.29 7.60
C PRO A 206 7.41 0.19 6.19
N VAL A 207 7.40 -1.00 5.57
CA VAL A 207 6.82 -1.16 4.23
C VAL A 207 5.30 -1.06 4.23
N LEU A 208 4.63 -1.57 5.27
CA LEU A 208 3.18 -1.45 5.39
C LEU A 208 2.77 0.00 5.71
N THR A 209 3.47 0.69 6.61
CA THR A 209 3.31 2.12 6.88
C THR A 209 3.54 2.97 5.63
N LYS A 210 4.60 2.70 4.84
CA LYS A 210 4.84 3.36 3.55
C LYS A 210 3.64 3.21 2.61
N VAL A 211 3.07 2.01 2.49
CA VAL A 211 1.93 1.77 1.60
C VAL A 211 0.65 2.43 2.14
N PHE A 212 0.37 2.40 3.45
CA PHE A 212 -0.73 3.16 4.07
C PHE A 212 -0.67 4.67 3.80
N LYS A 213 0.53 5.25 3.64
CA LYS A 213 0.71 6.66 3.31
C LYS A 213 0.40 7.01 1.84
N THR A 214 0.45 6.04 0.94
CA THR A 214 0.43 6.27 -0.52
C THR A 214 -0.74 5.61 -1.26
N ASP A 215 -1.23 4.45 -0.79
CA ASP A 215 -2.38 3.73 -1.35
C ASP A 215 -3.06 2.92 -0.23
N MET A 216 -4.08 3.51 0.37
CA MET A 216 -4.82 2.88 1.46
C MET A 216 -5.60 1.63 1.03
N ASN A 217 -6.06 1.54 -0.23
CA ASN A 217 -6.79 0.36 -0.71
C ASN A 217 -5.86 -0.86 -0.78
N VAL A 218 -4.63 -0.67 -1.29
CA VAL A 218 -3.61 -1.72 -1.30
C VAL A 218 -3.14 -2.04 0.12
N ALA A 219 -3.00 -1.04 1.00
CA ALA A 219 -2.62 -1.24 2.40
C ALA A 219 -3.65 -2.05 3.19
N VAL A 220 -4.94 -1.75 3.03
CA VAL A 220 -6.05 -2.50 3.66
C VAL A 220 -6.03 -3.96 3.18
N LYS A 221 -5.94 -4.22 1.88
CA LYS A 221 -5.87 -5.58 1.33
C LYS A 221 -4.62 -6.34 1.80
N ALA A 222 -3.46 -5.68 1.87
CA ALA A 222 -2.22 -6.24 2.42
C ALA A 222 -2.41 -6.64 3.90
N THR A 223 -3.00 -5.75 4.69
CA THR A 223 -3.28 -5.99 6.12
C THR A 223 -4.24 -7.17 6.30
N ILE A 224 -5.34 -7.24 5.54
CA ILE A 224 -6.28 -8.37 5.60
C ILE A 224 -5.58 -9.69 5.24
N TYR A 225 -4.77 -9.73 4.19
CA TYR A 225 -4.02 -10.93 3.84
C TYR A 225 -3.11 -11.41 4.97
N ILE A 226 -2.43 -10.48 5.66
CA ILE A 226 -1.54 -10.80 6.78
C ILE A 226 -2.35 -11.31 7.98
N LEU A 227 -3.48 -10.68 8.31
CA LEU A 227 -4.40 -11.13 9.37
C LEU A 227 -4.99 -12.51 9.08
N LEU A 228 -5.24 -12.85 7.82
CA LEU A 228 -5.74 -14.18 7.41
C LEU A 228 -4.60 -15.18 7.14
N SER A 229 -3.35 -14.84 7.49
CA SER A 229 -2.19 -15.73 7.39
C SER A 229 -1.76 -16.23 8.77
N PRO A 230 -0.99 -17.33 8.86
CA PRO A 230 -0.36 -17.78 10.11
C PRO A 230 0.65 -16.81 10.76
N TYR A 231 0.74 -15.56 10.27
CA TYR A 231 1.73 -14.55 10.67
C TYR A 231 1.08 -13.24 11.13
N TYR A 232 -0.20 -13.29 11.51
CA TYR A 232 -0.99 -12.16 12.00
C TYR A 232 -0.33 -11.45 13.20
N GLU A 233 0.42 -12.16 14.04
CA GLU A 233 1.16 -11.63 15.19
C GLU A 233 2.15 -10.51 14.79
N LEU A 234 2.61 -10.48 13.53
CA LEU A 234 3.44 -9.39 13.01
C LEU A 234 2.71 -8.04 12.92
N LEU A 235 1.39 -8.01 13.11
CA LEU A 235 0.54 -6.81 13.15
C LEU A 235 0.14 -6.37 14.56
N GLU A 236 0.59 -7.03 15.63
CA GLU A 236 0.29 -6.64 17.02
C GLU A 236 0.64 -5.18 17.36
N TRP A 237 1.57 -4.55 16.64
CA TRP A 237 1.90 -3.13 16.82
C TRP A 237 0.71 -2.20 16.50
N MET A 238 -0.29 -2.67 15.74
CA MET A 238 -1.54 -1.93 15.49
C MET A 238 -2.43 -1.82 16.75
N LYS A 239 -2.10 -2.51 17.85
CA LYS A 239 -2.74 -2.35 19.16
C LYS A 239 -2.37 -1.03 19.87
N ASP A 240 -1.32 -0.32 19.43
CA ASP A 240 -0.97 0.98 20.01
C ASP A 240 -1.81 2.11 19.41
N ALA A 241 -2.81 2.55 20.19
CA ALA A 241 -3.68 3.68 19.84
C ALA A 241 -2.94 5.02 19.70
N ASN A 242 -1.75 5.15 20.31
CA ASN A 242 -0.93 6.36 20.26
C ASN A 242 0.02 6.39 19.06
N ASP A 243 0.11 5.29 18.30
CA ASP A 243 0.91 5.23 17.09
C ASP A 243 0.30 6.15 16.02
N PRO A 244 1.06 7.07 15.40
CA PRO A 244 0.54 7.91 14.32
C PRO A 244 -0.06 7.11 13.15
N VAL A 245 0.37 5.85 12.95
CA VAL A 245 -0.21 4.97 11.93
C VAL A 245 -1.64 4.54 12.28
N SER A 246 -2.05 4.54 13.54
CA SER A 246 -3.44 4.25 13.97
C SER A 246 -4.46 5.22 13.33
N MET A 247 -4.10 6.49 13.15
CA MET A 247 -4.94 7.45 12.42
C MET A 247 -5.03 7.11 10.92
N LEU A 248 -3.92 6.70 10.26
CA LEU A 248 -3.97 6.23 8.88
C LEU A 248 -4.84 4.98 8.71
N ILE A 249 -4.74 4.02 9.64
CA ILE A 249 -5.55 2.80 9.64
C ILE A 249 -7.04 3.16 9.77
N SER A 250 -7.37 4.09 10.67
CA SER A 250 -8.74 4.57 10.87
C SER A 250 -9.30 5.24 9.62
N ILE A 251 -8.52 6.15 9.01
CA ILE A 251 -8.86 6.80 7.73
C ILE A 251 -9.10 5.75 6.64
N ALA A 252 -8.17 4.81 6.47
CA ALA A 252 -8.24 3.77 5.44
C ALA A 252 -9.47 2.85 5.59
N ILE A 253 -9.81 2.45 6.81
CA ILE A 253 -10.99 1.62 7.09
C ILE A 253 -12.29 2.38 6.76
N MET A 254 -12.36 3.67 7.08
CA MET A 254 -13.53 4.50 6.78
C MET A 254 -13.69 4.75 5.27
N THR A 255 -12.60 4.96 4.54
CA THR A 255 -12.68 5.29 3.10
C THR A 255 -12.80 4.04 2.23
N SER A 256 -12.14 2.93 2.58
CA SER A 256 -12.27 1.63 1.90
C SER A 256 -13.52 0.83 2.33
N GLN A 257 -14.70 1.47 2.38
CA GLN A 257 -15.99 1.01 2.95
C GLN A 257 -16.25 -0.51 3.09
N MET A 258 -16.06 -1.31 2.03
CA MET A 258 -16.27 -2.78 2.09
C MET A 258 -15.04 -3.52 2.62
N ASP A 259 -13.85 -3.17 2.12
CA ASP A 259 -12.60 -3.84 2.49
C ASP A 259 -12.21 -3.50 3.94
N GLY A 260 -12.51 -2.28 4.42
CA GLY A 260 -12.34 -1.88 5.82
C GLY A 260 -13.19 -2.69 6.80
N LYS A 261 -14.42 -3.07 6.42
CA LYS A 261 -15.25 -4.00 7.21
C LYS A 261 -14.64 -5.41 7.24
N VAL A 262 -14.07 -5.87 6.14
CA VAL A 262 -13.36 -7.16 6.08
C VAL A 262 -12.06 -7.12 6.92
N LEU A 263 -11.37 -5.98 6.99
CA LEU A 263 -10.22 -5.78 7.89
C LEU A 263 -10.63 -5.87 9.36
N ILE A 264 -11.68 -5.16 9.78
CA ILE A 264 -12.20 -5.26 11.16
C ILE A 264 -12.61 -6.71 11.48
N TRP A 265 -13.32 -7.38 10.57
CA TRP A 265 -13.67 -8.80 10.74
C TRP A 265 -12.44 -9.69 10.88
N ALA A 266 -11.45 -9.54 10.00
CA ALA A 266 -10.21 -10.33 10.01
C ALA A 266 -9.37 -10.08 11.27
N TRP A 267 -9.41 -8.87 11.82
CA TRP A 267 -8.79 -8.54 13.10
C TRP A 267 -9.42 -9.35 14.24
N PHE A 268 -10.76 -9.35 14.34
CA PHE A 268 -11.49 -10.14 15.34
C PHE A 268 -11.40 -11.67 15.16
N GLN A 269 -10.89 -12.18 14.03
CA GLN A 269 -10.56 -13.61 13.91
C GLN A 269 -9.26 -13.98 14.64
N GLN A 270 -8.38 -13.01 14.90
CA GLN A 270 -7.03 -13.26 15.42
C GLN A 270 -6.75 -12.62 16.79
N PHE A 271 -7.39 -11.49 17.09
CA PHE A 271 -7.21 -10.74 18.33
C PHE A 271 -8.53 -10.65 19.09
N SER A 272 -8.47 -10.80 20.41
CA SER A 272 -9.62 -10.68 21.31
C SER A 272 -9.97 -9.22 21.61
N GLU A 273 -9.01 -8.30 21.46
CA GLU A 273 -9.19 -6.87 21.68
C GLU A 273 -9.70 -6.16 20.42
N GLU A 274 -10.51 -5.12 20.59
CA GLU A 274 -10.89 -4.25 19.48
C GLU A 274 -9.66 -3.55 18.89
N LEU A 275 -9.63 -3.39 17.56
CA LEU A 275 -8.63 -2.57 16.89
C LEU A 275 -8.84 -1.10 17.32
N PRO A 276 -7.85 -0.40 17.89
CA PRO A 276 -8.04 0.98 18.34
C PRO A 276 -8.20 1.91 17.14
N LEU A 277 -9.44 2.25 16.83
CA LEU A 277 -9.82 3.17 15.77
C LEU A 277 -10.17 4.55 16.32
N HIS A 278 -9.68 5.58 15.64
CA HIS A 278 -10.02 6.97 15.92
C HIS A 278 -11.31 7.36 15.18
N GLU A 279 -12.06 8.30 15.74
CA GLU A 279 -13.16 8.94 15.02
C GLU A 279 -12.61 9.70 13.81
N VAL A 280 -13.09 9.36 12.61
CA VAL A 280 -12.65 9.99 11.35
C VAL A 280 -13.68 11.03 10.90
N SER A 281 -13.36 12.30 11.14
CA SER A 281 -14.11 13.47 10.68
C SER A 281 -13.13 14.53 10.18
N PRO A 282 -13.56 15.53 9.37
CA PRO A 282 -12.70 16.63 8.96
C PRO A 282 -12.05 17.36 10.14
N VAL A 283 -12.75 17.45 11.29
CA VAL A 283 -12.26 18.11 12.51
C VAL A 283 -11.18 17.29 13.21
N THR A 284 -11.40 15.99 13.39
CA THR A 284 -10.44 15.11 14.08
C THR A 284 -9.18 14.87 13.25
N VAL A 285 -9.33 14.66 11.94
CA VAL A 285 -8.20 14.55 11.00
C VAL A 285 -7.40 15.86 10.95
N ARG A 286 -8.08 17.02 10.92
CA ARG A 286 -7.42 18.33 10.97
C ARG A 286 -6.65 18.53 12.28
N LYS A 287 -7.23 18.19 13.42
CA LYS A 287 -6.56 18.26 14.73
C LYS A 287 -5.29 17.39 14.75
N ALA A 288 -5.38 16.15 14.28
CA ALA A 288 -4.24 15.24 14.23
C ALA A 288 -3.12 15.75 13.28
N PHE A 289 -3.49 16.41 12.18
CA PHE A 289 -2.53 17.13 11.33
C PHE A 289 -1.87 18.31 12.06
N ASP A 290 -2.64 19.14 12.77
CA ASP A 290 -2.11 20.28 13.53
C ASP A 290 -1.17 19.85 14.69
N GLU A 291 -1.38 18.65 15.25
CA GLU A 291 -0.48 18.01 16.23
C GLU A 291 0.86 17.60 15.57
N LEU A 292 0.86 17.02 14.36
CA LEU A 292 2.08 16.72 13.60
C LEU A 292 2.83 17.99 13.16
N VAL A 293 2.09 19.01 12.73
CA VAL A 293 2.57 20.37 12.44
C VAL A 293 3.25 21.00 13.66
N THR A 294 2.69 20.82 14.86
CA THR A 294 3.29 21.24 16.13
C THR A 294 4.54 20.42 16.47
N LYS A 295 4.58 19.12 16.13
CA LYS A 295 5.78 18.29 16.27
C LYS A 295 6.91 18.77 15.34
N LEU A 296 6.60 19.13 14.10
CA LEU A 296 7.59 19.69 13.16
C LEU A 296 8.19 21.01 13.65
N ASP A 297 7.42 21.85 14.32
CA ASP A 297 7.95 23.10 14.90
C ASP A 297 8.93 22.82 16.04
N LYS A 298 8.66 21.81 16.89
CA LYS A 298 9.61 21.36 17.92
C LYS A 298 10.90 20.81 17.31
N LEU A 299 10.82 20.08 16.18
CA LEU A 299 12.00 19.56 15.47
C LEU A 299 12.79 20.69 14.79
N ALA A 300 12.12 21.67 14.19
CA ALA A 300 12.74 22.86 13.63
C ALA A 300 13.53 23.68 14.68
N VAL A 301 13.00 23.80 15.91
CA VAL A 301 13.75 24.42 17.03
C VAL A 301 14.98 23.60 17.42
N LYS A 302 14.87 22.27 17.52
CA LYS A 302 16.06 21.42 17.78
C LYS A 302 17.12 21.61 16.69
N ARG A 303 16.71 21.68 15.42
CA ARG A 303 17.58 21.87 14.25
C ARG A 303 18.23 23.26 14.20
N SER A 304 17.57 24.30 14.74
CA SER A 304 18.15 25.65 14.81
C SER A 304 19.31 25.82 15.79
N THR A 305 19.45 24.92 16.78
CA THR A 305 20.60 24.93 17.71
C THR A 305 21.95 24.88 17.00
N ALA A 306 22.01 24.29 15.79
CA ALA A 306 23.22 24.21 14.98
C ALA A 306 23.64 25.57 14.37
N MET A 307 22.77 26.58 14.36
CA MET A 307 22.96 27.94 13.84
C MET A 307 23.59 28.05 12.43
N LYS A 308 23.42 27.00 11.63
CA LYS A 308 23.89 26.86 10.26
C LYS A 308 22.87 26.05 9.46
N GLN A 309 22.97 26.06 8.13
CA GLN A 309 22.13 25.23 7.26
C GLN A 309 22.41 23.73 7.51
N VAL A 310 21.38 23.00 7.93
CA VAL A 310 21.35 21.56 8.15
C VAL A 310 20.12 21.02 7.39
N PRO A 311 20.20 19.87 6.68
CA PRO A 311 19.04 19.23 6.06
C PRO A 311 18.00 18.78 7.11
N PRO A 312 16.75 18.49 6.71
CA PRO A 312 15.79 17.85 7.61
C PRO A 312 16.31 16.49 8.09
N SER A 313 15.99 16.14 9.32
CA SER A 313 16.23 14.81 9.89
C SER A 313 15.22 13.78 9.35
N ASP A 314 15.56 12.49 9.43
CA ASP A 314 14.65 11.40 9.04
C ASP A 314 13.32 11.45 9.81
N GLU A 315 13.34 11.91 11.08
CA GLU A 315 12.13 12.12 11.88
C GLU A 315 11.27 13.28 11.32
N GLU A 316 11.87 14.39 10.87
CA GLU A 316 11.12 15.47 10.21
C GLU A 316 10.49 14.99 8.90
N LEU A 317 11.24 14.26 8.06
CA LEU A 317 10.75 13.71 6.79
C LEU A 317 9.61 12.71 7.00
N GLU A 318 9.73 11.83 8.01
CA GLU A 318 8.71 10.86 8.37
C GLU A 318 7.41 11.54 8.85
N VAL A 319 7.52 12.61 9.66
CA VAL A 319 6.38 13.40 10.14
C VAL A 319 5.74 14.22 9.02
N ILE A 320 6.53 14.85 8.13
CA ILE A 320 6.01 15.51 6.91
C ILE A 320 5.22 14.52 6.07
N SER A 321 5.80 13.34 5.80
CA SER A 321 5.17 12.28 5.02
C SER A 321 3.88 11.75 5.66
N MET A 322 3.82 11.65 7.00
CA MET A 322 2.62 11.26 7.73
C MET A 322 1.51 12.32 7.62
N ALA A 323 1.86 13.59 7.79
CA ALA A 323 0.90 14.70 7.75
C ALA A 323 0.34 14.93 6.34
N VAL A 324 1.15 14.74 5.29
CA VAL A 324 0.69 14.72 3.90
C VAL A 324 -0.31 13.57 3.68
N ALA A 325 -0.05 12.39 4.23
CA ALA A 325 -0.94 11.24 4.08
C ALA A 325 -2.30 11.41 4.79
N TYR A 326 -2.36 12.07 5.95
CA TYR A 326 -3.62 12.34 6.66
C TYR A 326 -4.61 13.16 5.81
N LEU A 327 -4.10 14.11 5.03
CA LEU A 327 -4.91 15.05 4.23
C LEU A 327 -4.88 14.74 2.72
N SER A 328 -4.25 13.63 2.31
CA SER A 328 -4.10 13.28 0.90
C SER A 328 -5.46 13.03 0.25
N PRO A 329 -5.82 13.74 -0.84
CA PRO A 329 -7.08 13.52 -1.55
C PRO A 329 -7.23 12.10 -2.08
N GLY A 330 -6.12 11.45 -2.46
CA GLY A 330 -6.09 10.06 -2.92
C GLY A 330 -6.52 9.04 -1.85
N ASN A 331 -6.53 9.44 -0.57
CA ASN A 331 -6.99 8.62 0.53
C ASN A 331 -8.51 8.72 0.77
N GLY A 332 -9.24 9.51 -0.04
CA GLY A 332 -10.70 9.59 -0.02
C GLY A 332 -11.30 10.46 1.09
N GLN A 333 -10.50 11.30 1.75
CA GLN A 333 -10.96 12.17 2.82
C GLN A 333 -11.55 13.50 2.29
N PRO A 334 -12.76 13.90 2.72
CA PRO A 334 -13.38 15.17 2.34
C PRO A 334 -12.82 16.31 3.20
N VAL A 335 -11.55 16.65 2.98
CA VAL A 335 -10.88 17.79 3.63
C VAL A 335 -10.95 19.01 2.71
N GLU A 336 -11.18 20.19 3.27
CA GLU A 336 -11.12 21.48 2.56
C GLU A 336 -9.66 21.87 2.23
N LEU A 337 -9.00 21.06 1.40
CA LEU A 337 -7.55 21.12 1.17
C LEU A 337 -7.08 22.51 0.74
N ARG A 338 -7.87 23.21 -0.09
CA ARG A 338 -7.56 24.58 -0.52
C ARG A 338 -7.34 25.51 0.69
N GLN A 339 -8.22 25.50 1.69
CA GLN A 339 -8.06 26.35 2.88
C GLN A 339 -6.78 26.01 3.66
N ILE A 340 -6.42 24.71 3.73
CA ILE A 340 -5.19 24.27 4.39
C ILE A 340 -3.96 24.76 3.62
N LEU A 341 -3.96 24.67 2.29
CA LEU A 341 -2.89 25.19 1.45
C LEU A 341 -2.73 26.72 1.58
N VAL A 342 -3.83 27.48 1.58
CA VAL A 342 -3.82 28.94 1.83
C VAL A 342 -3.24 29.25 3.21
N GLN A 343 -3.63 28.50 4.24
CA GLN A 343 -3.11 28.67 5.59
C GLN A 343 -1.60 28.39 5.67
N LEU A 344 -1.12 27.29 5.05
CA LEU A 344 0.30 26.96 5.00
C LEU A 344 1.13 28.07 4.34
N VAL A 345 0.68 28.62 3.21
CA VAL A 345 1.35 29.76 2.53
C VAL A 345 1.30 31.02 3.40
N THR A 346 0.14 31.33 3.99
CA THR A 346 -0.05 32.49 4.85
C THR A 346 0.86 32.45 6.09
N ASP A 347 0.98 31.27 6.71
CA ASP A 347 1.83 31.06 7.88
C ASP A 347 3.32 31.06 7.49
N CYS A 348 3.70 30.52 6.32
CA CYS A 348 5.04 30.75 5.76
C CYS A 348 5.36 32.25 5.67
N LEU A 349 4.48 33.04 5.04
CA LEU A 349 4.69 34.49 4.86
C LEU A 349 4.80 35.26 6.20
N LYS A 350 4.04 34.86 7.23
CA LYS A 350 4.20 35.40 8.60
C LYS A 350 5.56 35.04 9.18
N ARG A 351 5.95 33.75 9.14
CA ARG A 351 7.23 33.27 9.69
C ARG A 351 8.44 33.87 8.99
N VAL A 352 8.39 34.07 7.66
CA VAL A 352 9.41 34.81 6.90
C VAL A 352 9.55 36.26 7.41
N LYS A 353 8.45 36.98 7.63
CA LYS A 353 8.49 38.33 8.24
C LYS A 353 9.11 38.33 9.64
N HIS A 354 8.90 37.27 10.44
CA HIS A 354 9.51 37.12 11.76
C HIS A 354 11.01 36.82 11.69
N ALA A 355 11.45 35.91 10.80
CA ALA A 355 12.86 35.58 10.59
C ALA A 355 13.69 36.78 10.09
N LEU A 356 13.06 37.65 9.29
CA LEU A 356 13.69 38.84 8.70
C LEU A 356 13.55 40.11 9.56
N ASN A 357 12.95 40.02 10.75
CA ASN A 357 12.87 41.14 11.66
C ASN A 357 14.28 41.53 12.14
N PRO A 358 14.71 42.80 12.04
CA PRO A 358 16.05 43.24 12.47
C PRO A 358 16.43 42.85 13.90
N ARG A 359 15.45 42.68 14.81
CA ARG A 359 15.65 42.25 16.20
C ARG A 359 15.83 40.74 16.39
N ALA A 360 15.72 39.95 15.32
CA ALA A 360 15.88 38.50 15.33
C ALA A 360 17.12 38.01 14.55
N LEU A 361 17.78 38.89 13.79
CA LEU A 361 18.85 38.53 12.86
C LEU A 361 20.02 37.79 13.54
N GLY A 362 20.42 36.67 12.95
CA GLY A 362 21.61 35.89 13.32
C GLY A 362 21.44 34.93 14.51
N GLY A 363 20.35 35.01 15.28
CA GLY A 363 20.10 34.13 16.43
C GLY A 363 19.39 32.81 16.10
N GLU A 364 19.37 31.90 17.07
CA GLU A 364 18.64 30.62 17.01
C GLU A 364 17.18 30.79 16.55
N LYS A 365 16.51 31.87 17.00
CA LYS A 365 15.13 32.18 16.64
C LYS A 365 14.91 32.47 15.15
N ALA A 366 15.87 33.10 14.46
CA ALA A 366 15.76 33.29 13.01
C ALA A 366 15.95 31.96 12.26
N TRP A 367 16.86 31.11 12.74
CA TRP A 367 17.03 29.75 12.22
C TRP A 367 15.80 28.87 12.47
N SER A 368 15.16 28.96 13.64
CA SER A 368 13.97 28.16 13.96
C SER A 368 12.81 28.53 13.04
N GLU A 369 12.56 29.83 12.84
CA GLU A 369 11.54 30.31 11.92
C GLU A 369 11.84 29.90 10.46
N ALA A 370 13.10 29.98 10.02
CA ALA A 370 13.49 29.52 8.69
C ALA A 370 13.28 28.01 8.47
N TYR A 371 13.55 27.17 9.48
CA TYR A 371 13.26 25.74 9.42
C TYR A 371 11.77 25.42 9.50
N MET A 372 10.99 26.19 10.26
CA MET A 372 9.53 26.06 10.24
C MET A 372 8.97 26.42 8.86
N VAL A 373 9.49 27.47 8.19
CA VAL A 373 9.13 27.81 6.80
C VAL A 373 9.46 26.66 5.86
N HIS A 374 10.65 26.07 5.94
CA HIS A 374 11.05 24.89 5.14
C HIS A 374 10.04 23.74 5.33
N ASN A 375 9.78 23.34 6.58
CA ASN A 375 8.89 22.23 6.88
C ASN A 375 7.43 22.51 6.44
N ARG A 376 6.97 23.76 6.43
CA ARG A 376 5.66 24.14 5.87
C ARG A 376 5.61 24.16 4.35
N LEU A 377 6.71 24.51 3.68
CA LEU A 377 6.81 24.40 2.22
C LEU A 377 6.79 22.94 1.77
N ASP A 378 7.49 22.05 2.47
CA ASP A 378 7.48 20.62 2.15
C ASP A 378 6.09 20.00 2.31
N LEU A 379 5.35 20.37 3.37
CA LEU A 379 3.93 20.02 3.50
C LEU A 379 3.08 20.57 2.35
N PHE A 380 3.24 21.85 2.00
CA PHE A 380 2.51 22.48 0.90
C PHE A 380 2.77 21.79 -0.44
N ILE A 381 4.02 21.46 -0.75
CA ILE A 381 4.40 20.71 -1.96
C ILE A 381 3.79 19.33 -1.92
N GLY A 382 3.99 18.56 -0.85
CA GLY A 382 3.52 17.19 -0.75
C GLY A 382 2.00 17.07 -0.91
N LEU A 383 1.25 17.98 -0.28
CA LEU A 383 -0.21 18.08 -0.44
C LEU A 383 -0.62 18.51 -1.86
N SER A 384 0.06 19.49 -2.44
CA SER A 384 -0.22 19.94 -3.83
C SER A 384 0.05 18.84 -4.85
N VAL A 385 1.14 18.09 -4.69
CA VAL A 385 1.50 16.95 -5.55
C VAL A 385 0.48 15.81 -5.38
N ALA A 386 0.11 15.47 -4.15
CA ALA A 386 -0.92 14.46 -3.88
C ALA A 386 -2.29 14.82 -4.51
N ALA A 387 -2.64 16.11 -4.53
CA ALA A 387 -3.84 16.60 -5.20
C ALA A 387 -3.72 16.57 -6.74
N VAL A 388 -2.60 17.01 -7.31
CA VAL A 388 -2.37 17.03 -8.77
C VAL A 388 -2.29 15.62 -9.37
N LEU A 389 -1.75 14.65 -8.64
CA LEU A 389 -1.69 13.25 -9.09
C LEU A 389 -3.07 12.54 -9.09
N ARG A 390 -4.09 13.14 -8.45
CA ARG A 390 -5.44 12.58 -8.38
C ARG A 390 -6.21 12.81 -9.69
N LYS A 391 -6.20 11.81 -10.58
CA LYS A 391 -6.74 11.90 -11.95
C LYS A 391 -8.28 11.97 -12.04
N ASP A 392 -8.98 11.58 -10.97
CA ASP A 392 -10.45 11.54 -10.89
C ASP A 392 -11.08 12.88 -10.45
N ASP A 393 -10.31 13.84 -9.94
CA ASP A 393 -10.81 15.10 -9.37
C ASP A 393 -10.19 16.32 -10.06
N MET A 394 -10.64 16.58 -11.29
CA MET A 394 -10.17 17.73 -12.08
C MET A 394 -10.46 19.08 -11.41
N THR A 395 -11.55 19.17 -10.63
CA THR A 395 -11.90 20.35 -9.84
C THR A 395 -10.83 20.70 -8.82
N LEU A 396 -10.36 19.71 -8.05
CA LEU A 396 -9.29 19.91 -7.07
C LEU A 396 -7.95 20.26 -7.72
N GLN A 397 -7.63 19.66 -8.89
CA GLN A 397 -6.45 20.06 -9.67
C GLN A 397 -6.52 21.52 -10.12
N HIS A 398 -7.70 21.99 -10.52
CA HIS A 398 -7.93 23.38 -10.90
C HIS A 398 -7.81 24.32 -9.69
N ASP A 399 -8.43 24.00 -8.54
CA ASP A 399 -8.30 24.81 -7.31
C ASP A 399 -6.85 24.96 -6.85
N VAL A 400 -6.06 23.88 -6.89
CA VAL A 400 -4.63 23.88 -6.53
C VAL A 400 -3.83 24.69 -7.55
N ARG A 401 -4.12 24.55 -8.85
CA ARG A 401 -3.50 25.34 -9.92
C ARG A 401 -3.81 26.83 -9.76
N ASP A 402 -5.05 27.19 -9.49
CA ASP A 402 -5.49 28.58 -9.34
C ASP A 402 -4.87 29.22 -8.11
N LEU A 403 -4.74 28.48 -7.00
CA LEU A 403 -3.98 28.92 -5.82
C LEU A 403 -2.49 29.16 -6.16
N LEU A 404 -1.87 28.21 -6.87
CA LEU A 404 -0.48 28.34 -7.33
C LEU A 404 -0.27 29.53 -8.29
N GLN A 405 -1.26 29.85 -9.13
CA GLN A 405 -1.17 30.95 -10.11
C GLN A 405 -1.54 32.32 -9.52
N ASN A 406 -2.58 32.39 -8.67
CA ASN A 406 -3.23 33.66 -8.28
C ASN A 406 -2.90 34.13 -6.87
N GLU A 407 -2.61 33.23 -5.91
CA GLU A 407 -2.34 33.62 -4.50
C GLU A 407 -0.82 33.67 -4.19
N THR A 408 -0.03 32.82 -4.86
CA THR A 408 1.44 32.81 -4.82
C THR A 408 2.15 34.09 -5.36
N PRO A 409 1.59 34.93 -6.27
CA PRO A 409 2.23 36.18 -6.75
C PRO A 409 2.65 37.17 -5.67
N SER A 410 2.08 37.06 -4.46
CA SER A 410 2.48 37.75 -3.21
C SER A 410 3.96 37.61 -2.83
N THR A 411 4.70 36.76 -3.56
CA THR A 411 6.10 36.41 -3.35
C THR A 411 7.07 37.12 -4.30
N ARG A 412 6.59 37.79 -5.36
CA ARG A 412 7.44 38.61 -6.25
C ARG A 412 8.09 39.80 -5.54
N THR A 413 7.44 40.31 -4.49
CA THR A 413 7.90 41.40 -3.61
C THR A 413 9.20 41.11 -2.87
N TRP A 414 9.66 39.85 -2.82
CA TRP A 414 10.78 39.42 -1.98
C TRP A 414 12.11 39.30 -2.73
N ARG A 415 12.13 39.50 -4.06
CA ARG A 415 13.35 39.56 -4.88
C ARG A 415 14.32 40.70 -4.51
N ASN A 416 13.92 41.60 -3.63
CA ASN A 416 14.70 42.79 -3.25
C ASN A 416 15.36 42.65 -1.86
N LEU A 417 15.50 41.43 -1.32
CA LEU A 417 15.95 41.18 0.06
C LEU A 417 17.25 40.34 0.14
N ASP A 418 18.12 40.50 -0.85
CA ASP A 418 19.34 39.69 -1.09
C ASP A 418 20.52 39.92 -0.10
N HIS A 419 20.25 40.27 1.16
CA HIS A 419 21.29 40.78 2.09
C HIS A 419 21.53 39.95 3.36
N LEU A 420 20.98 38.73 3.47
CA LEU A 420 21.33 37.78 4.54
C LEU A 420 21.23 36.33 4.09
N HIS A 421 22.12 35.46 4.59
CA HIS A 421 22.13 34.02 4.28
C HIS A 421 20.80 33.32 4.60
N VAL A 422 20.13 33.71 5.70
CA VAL A 422 18.81 33.17 6.07
C VAL A 422 17.73 33.61 5.07
N THR A 423 17.79 34.84 4.56
CA THR A 423 16.88 35.35 3.52
C THR A 423 17.08 34.63 2.20
N VAL A 424 18.34 34.46 1.79
CA VAL A 424 18.71 33.72 0.57
C VAL A 424 18.25 32.26 0.69
N PHE A 425 18.46 31.60 1.83
CA PHE A 425 17.99 30.23 2.09
C PHE A 425 16.46 30.13 2.02
N VAL A 426 15.73 31.03 2.69
CA VAL A 426 14.25 31.06 2.69
C VAL A 426 13.71 31.31 1.28
N ILE A 427 14.27 32.27 0.54
CA ILE A 427 13.87 32.58 -0.84
C ILE A 427 14.25 31.42 -1.78
N GLN A 428 15.40 30.77 -1.57
CA GLN A 428 15.81 29.59 -2.34
C GLN A 428 14.91 28.39 -2.08
N CYS A 429 14.57 28.06 -0.83
CA CYS A 429 13.57 27.03 -0.51
C CYS A 429 12.25 27.34 -1.21
N PHE A 430 11.75 28.58 -1.09
CA PHE A 430 10.49 28.99 -1.71
C PHE A 430 10.53 28.92 -3.26
N HIS A 431 11.60 29.41 -3.89
CA HIS A 431 11.73 29.42 -5.36
C HIS A 431 12.12 28.06 -5.95
N LEU A 432 12.93 27.23 -5.29
CA LEU A 432 13.24 25.88 -5.78
C LEU A 432 11.97 25.02 -5.76
N SER A 433 11.28 24.98 -4.63
CA SER A 433 10.03 24.24 -4.47
C SER A 433 8.97 24.62 -5.50
N LEU A 434 8.77 25.92 -5.74
CA LEU A 434 7.86 26.40 -6.79
C LEU A 434 8.37 26.27 -8.22
N LYS A 435 9.67 26.14 -8.45
CA LYS A 435 10.25 25.94 -9.80
C LYS A 435 10.18 24.49 -10.27
N HIS A 436 10.03 23.54 -9.34
CA HIS A 436 9.83 22.12 -9.65
C HIS A 436 8.36 21.76 -9.90
N LEU A 437 7.39 22.43 -9.26
CA LEU A 437 5.95 22.21 -9.46
C LEU A 437 5.47 22.32 -10.93
N PRO A 438 5.88 23.33 -11.75
CA PRO A 438 5.50 23.42 -13.15
C PRO A 438 6.02 22.32 -14.08
N LYS A 439 6.96 21.48 -13.61
CA LYS A 439 7.51 20.34 -14.39
C LYS A 439 6.74 19.03 -14.17
N LEU A 440 5.65 19.07 -13.39
CA LEU A 440 4.71 17.96 -13.20
C LEU A 440 3.49 18.06 -14.15
N TYR A 441 3.55 18.96 -15.14
CA TYR A 441 2.61 19.10 -16.25
C TYR A 441 3.32 18.88 -17.59
#